data_AF-A0A2D4H220-F1
#
_entry.id   AF-A0A2D4H220-F1
#
_cell.length_a   1.000
_cell.length_b   1.000
_cell.length_c   1.000
_cell.angle_alpha   90.00
_cell.angle_beta   90.00
_cell.angle_gamma   90.00
#
_symmetry.space_group_name_H-M   'P 1'
#
loop_
_entity.id
_entity.type
_entity.pdbx_description
1 polymer ?
#
loop_
_entity_poly.entity_id
_entity_poly.type
_entity_poly.pdbx_seq_one_letter_code
_entity_poly.pdbx_strand_id
1 'polypeptide(L)'
;NLNIPVHPIGYHNAEKLLKEMGGAPAPDDSWKGQLSVPYNVGPGFTGTSSKRKVRMHIYSFRQVRRIYNVIGILRGATEPDRYVILGGHRDSWVFGGIDPQSGAAVVHEVVRSFG
;
A
#
# COMPACT_ATOMS: atom_id res chain seq x y z
N ASN A 1 -3.02 -14.15 12.36
CA ASN A 1 -3.81 -12.98 12.80
C ASN A 1 -2.88 -11.87 13.20
N LEU A 2 -3.02 -10.68 12.61
CA LEU A 2 -2.30 -9.50 13.06
C LEU A 2 -2.92 -9.04 14.39
N ASN A 3 -2.16 -9.03 15.47
CA ASN A 3 -2.65 -8.76 16.82
C ASN A 3 -2.27 -7.36 17.35
N ILE A 4 -1.76 -6.49 16.48
CA ILE A 4 -1.34 -5.12 16.82
C ILE A 4 -1.96 -4.10 15.84
N PRO A 5 -2.30 -2.89 16.30
CA PRO A 5 -2.80 -1.81 15.44
C PRO A 5 -1.72 -1.33 14.46
N VAL A 6 -2.11 -1.06 13.20
CA VAL A 6 -1.23 -0.52 12.15
C VAL A 6 -1.96 0.62 11.42
N HIS A 7 -1.27 1.74 11.18
CA HIS A 7 -1.83 2.88 10.47
C HIS A 7 -0.75 3.56 9.60
N PRO A 8 -1.01 3.81 8.30
CA PRO A 8 -0.09 4.58 7.47
C PRO A 8 -0.14 6.07 7.84
N ILE A 9 1.00 6.77 7.70
CA ILE A 9 1.08 8.23 7.85
C ILE A 9 1.88 8.82 6.69
N GLY A 10 1.55 10.05 6.30
CA GLY A 10 2.36 10.80 5.34
C GLY A 10 3.70 11.25 5.93
N TYR A 11 4.71 11.48 5.08
CA TYR A 11 6.06 11.81 5.53
C TYR A 11 6.14 13.10 6.36
N HIS A 12 5.31 14.12 6.07
CA HIS A 12 5.24 15.35 6.88
C HIS A 12 4.82 15.09 8.34
N ASN A 13 3.94 14.12 8.58
CA ASN A 13 3.56 13.72 9.93
C ASN A 13 4.65 12.83 10.56
N ALA A 14 5.29 11.97 9.76
CA ALA A 14 6.42 11.17 10.22
C ALA A 14 7.59 12.06 10.67
N GLU A 15 7.92 13.11 9.92
CA GLU A 15 8.98 14.06 10.25
C GLU A 15 8.75 14.70 11.63
N LYS A 16 7.52 15.13 11.94
CA LYS A 16 7.18 15.68 13.27
C LYS A 16 7.45 14.70 14.40
N LEU A 17 7.22 13.40 14.19
CA LEU A 17 7.48 12.36 15.18
C LEU A 17 8.97 12.02 15.28
N LEU A 18 9.65 11.85 14.13
CA LEU A 18 11.05 11.48 14.04
C LEU A 18 11.99 12.60 14.53
N LYS A 19 11.59 13.86 14.36
CA LYS A 19 12.36 15.02 14.84
C LYS A 19 12.51 15.04 16.36
N GLU A 20 11.49 14.58 17.09
CA GLU A 20 11.49 14.53 18.56
C GLU A 20 12.09 13.20 19.08
N MET A 21 12.33 12.23 18.19
CA MET A 21 12.81 10.89 18.53
C MET A 21 14.17 10.96 19.22
N GLY A 22 14.23 10.47 20.45
CA GLY A 22 15.44 10.37 21.24
C GLY A 22 16.08 8.99 21.12
N GLY A 23 16.91 8.64 22.11
CA GLY A 23 17.55 7.33 22.18
C GLY A 23 18.79 7.21 21.28
N ALA A 24 19.14 5.96 20.94
CA ALA A 24 20.36 5.68 20.18
C ALA A 24 20.25 6.25 18.76
N PRO A 25 21.38 6.73 18.17
CA PRO A 25 21.40 7.13 16.76
C PRO A 25 21.11 5.93 15.85
N ALA A 26 20.81 6.23 14.58
CA ALA A 26 20.77 5.21 13.53
C ALA A 26 22.04 4.34 13.55
N PRO A 27 21.94 2.98 13.46
CA PRO A 27 23.09 2.09 13.54
C PRO A 27 24.14 2.34 12.43
N ASP A 28 23.65 2.65 11.23
CA ASP A 28 24.44 2.99 10.05
C ASP A 28 23.57 3.82 9.08
N ASP A 29 24.17 4.25 7.96
CA ASP A 29 23.51 5.13 6.99
C ASP A 29 22.34 4.46 6.25
N SER A 30 22.22 3.13 6.25
CA SER A 30 21.09 2.44 5.62
C SER A 30 19.75 2.66 6.33
N TRP A 31 19.79 3.08 7.59
CA TRP A 31 18.60 3.43 8.40
C TRP A 31 18.14 4.87 8.20
N LYS A 32 18.95 5.71 7.53
CA LYS A 32 18.64 7.12 7.29
C LYS A 32 17.87 7.27 5.99
N GLY A 33 16.67 7.83 6.09
CA GLY A 33 15.92 8.31 4.93
C GLY A 33 16.35 9.72 4.50
N GLN A 34 15.50 10.39 3.71
CA GLN A 34 15.79 11.71 3.15
C GLN A 34 15.07 12.88 3.87
N LEU A 35 14.51 12.65 5.06
CA LEU A 35 13.95 13.72 5.89
C LEU A 35 15.06 14.40 6.68
N SER A 36 14.90 15.69 6.98
CA SER A 36 15.87 16.47 7.75
C SER A 36 15.74 16.21 9.26
N VAL A 37 15.90 14.95 9.68
CA VAL A 37 15.79 14.48 11.07
C VAL A 37 16.97 13.59 11.45
N PRO A 38 17.26 13.38 12.76
CA PRO A 38 18.43 12.60 13.19
C PRO A 38 18.33 11.09 12.94
N TYR A 39 17.12 10.55 12.68
CA TYR A 39 16.86 9.11 12.55
C TYR A 39 17.28 8.27 13.77
N ASN A 40 17.13 8.83 14.97
CA ASN A 40 17.33 8.05 16.18
C ASN A 40 16.34 6.87 16.23
N VAL A 41 16.74 5.76 16.85
CA VAL A 41 15.96 4.51 16.91
C VAL A 41 14.98 4.50 18.11
N GLY A 42 15.15 5.41 19.06
CA GLY A 42 14.43 5.39 20.33
C GLY A 42 15.16 4.58 21.41
N PRO A 43 14.47 4.26 22.54
CA PRO A 43 13.06 4.53 22.79
C PRO A 43 12.77 5.98 23.21
N GLY A 44 11.54 6.40 22.96
CA GLY A 44 10.98 7.66 23.48
C GLY A 44 11.47 8.91 22.75
N PHE A 45 11.07 10.05 23.30
CA PHE A 45 11.47 11.37 22.83
C PHE A 45 12.54 11.97 23.74
N THR A 46 13.24 12.99 23.27
CA THR A 46 14.30 13.69 24.02
C THR A 46 13.92 15.14 24.34
N GLY A 47 14.73 15.82 25.17
CA GLY A 47 14.56 17.22 25.53
C GLY A 47 13.22 17.53 26.21
N THR A 48 12.58 18.63 25.78
CA THR A 48 11.29 19.09 26.31
C THR A 48 10.13 18.12 26.03
N SER A 49 10.30 17.22 25.05
CA SER A 49 9.32 16.19 24.68
C SER A 49 9.50 14.86 25.42
N SER A 50 10.49 14.71 26.30
CA SER A 50 10.84 13.42 26.95
C SER A 50 9.70 12.70 27.68
N LYS A 51 8.69 13.42 28.18
CA LYS A 51 7.49 12.83 28.83
C LYS A 51 6.35 12.52 27.85
N ARG A 52 6.43 12.95 26.59
CA ARG A 52 5.39 12.73 25.58
C ARG A 52 5.43 11.30 25.07
N LYS A 53 4.26 10.80 24.66
CA LYS A 53 4.08 9.47 24.07
C LYS A 53 3.20 9.57 22.84
N VAL A 54 3.37 8.64 21.92
CA VAL A 54 2.47 8.47 20.77
C VAL A 54 1.32 7.55 21.20
N ARG A 55 0.09 7.93 20.86
CA ARG A 55 -1.11 7.10 21.07
C ARG A 55 -1.79 6.87 19.73
N MET A 56 -2.00 5.61 19.38
CA MET A 56 -2.74 5.23 18.17
C MET A 56 -4.23 5.08 18.51
N HIS A 57 -5.09 5.69 17.70
CA HIS A 57 -6.54 5.56 17.78
C HIS A 57 -7.03 4.97 16.45
N ILE A 58 -7.36 3.67 16.43
CA ILE A 58 -7.73 2.95 15.20
C ILE A 58 -9.09 2.27 15.38
N TYR A 59 -10.00 2.55 14.46
CA TYR A 59 -11.37 2.02 14.44
C TYR A 59 -11.70 1.47 13.06
N SER A 60 -11.00 0.40 12.65
CA SER A 60 -11.24 -0.31 11.39
C SER A 60 -11.98 -1.61 11.65
N PHE A 61 -12.90 -1.99 10.77
CA PHE A 61 -13.76 -3.15 10.96
C PHE A 61 -13.59 -4.15 9.82
N ARG A 62 -13.52 -5.44 10.17
CA ARG A 62 -13.56 -6.53 9.19
C ARG A 62 -15.02 -6.85 8.88
N GLN A 63 -15.32 -6.97 7.59
CA GLN A 63 -16.68 -7.25 7.13
C GLN A 63 -16.64 -8.19 5.95
N VAL A 64 -17.61 -9.11 5.88
CA VAL A 64 -17.82 -9.93 4.69
C VAL A 64 -18.48 -9.05 3.62
N ARG A 65 -17.86 -8.99 2.45
CA ARG A 65 -18.34 -8.23 1.30
C ARG A 65 -18.28 -9.13 0.06
N ARG A 66 -19.25 -8.96 -0.84
CA ARG A 66 -19.27 -9.66 -2.12
C ARG A 66 -18.31 -8.96 -3.09
N ILE A 67 -17.47 -9.73 -3.76
CA ILE A 67 -16.57 -9.27 -4.84
C ILE A 67 -17.02 -9.87 -6.18
N TYR A 68 -16.65 -9.23 -7.28
CA TYR A 68 -17.08 -9.63 -8.62
C TYR A 68 -15.90 -9.65 -9.58
N ASN A 69 -15.72 -10.78 -10.25
CA ASN A 69 -14.83 -10.91 -11.41
C ASN A 69 -15.67 -10.85 -12.70
N VAL A 70 -15.13 -10.22 -13.73
CA VAL A 70 -15.69 -10.24 -15.08
C VAL A 70 -14.85 -11.19 -15.93
N ILE A 71 -15.49 -12.17 -16.56
CA ILE A 71 -14.83 -13.19 -17.37
C ILE A 71 -15.51 -13.23 -18.74
N GLY A 72 -14.73 -12.94 -19.79
CA GLY A 72 -15.13 -13.11 -21.19
C GLY A 72 -14.38 -14.28 -21.84
N ILE A 73 -14.96 -14.89 -22.88
CA ILE A 73 -14.36 -16.04 -23.57
C ILE A 73 -14.47 -15.81 -25.09
N LEU A 74 -13.34 -15.91 -25.79
CA LEU A 74 -13.28 -16.09 -27.23
C LEU A 74 -12.99 -17.57 -27.51
N ARG A 75 -13.97 -18.30 -28.05
CA ARG A 75 -13.85 -19.76 -28.25
C ARG A 75 -12.86 -20.06 -29.37
N GLY A 76 -11.84 -20.88 -29.07
CA GLY A 76 -10.88 -21.34 -30.08
C GLY A 76 -11.55 -22.13 -31.20
N ALA A 77 -11.09 -21.94 -32.43
CA ALA A 77 -11.67 -22.57 -33.61
C ALA A 77 -11.32 -24.07 -33.74
N THR A 78 -10.11 -24.47 -33.33
CA THR A 78 -9.61 -25.86 -33.44
C THR A 78 -9.52 -26.55 -32.07
N GLU A 79 -8.90 -25.91 -31.08
CA GLU A 79 -8.67 -26.45 -29.74
C GLU A 79 -9.43 -25.66 -28.66
N PRO A 80 -10.78 -25.70 -28.62
CA PRO A 80 -11.59 -24.91 -27.68
C PRO A 80 -11.43 -25.30 -26.20
N ASP A 81 -10.74 -26.40 -25.91
CA ASP A 81 -10.41 -26.92 -24.58
C ASP A 81 -8.98 -26.54 -24.12
N ARG A 82 -8.24 -25.75 -24.89
CA ARG A 82 -6.94 -25.18 -24.51
C ARG A 82 -7.10 -23.68 -24.27
N TYR A 83 -6.71 -23.23 -23.07
CA TYR A 83 -6.96 -21.85 -22.63
C TYR A 83 -5.67 -21.02 -22.59
N VAL A 84 -5.72 -19.83 -23.18
CA VAL A 84 -4.79 -18.73 -22.91
C VAL A 84 -5.56 -17.67 -22.13
N ILE A 85 -5.04 -17.24 -20.98
CA ILE A 85 -5.74 -16.32 -20.06
C ILE A 85 -5.01 -14.98 -20.05
N LEU A 86 -5.72 -13.92 -20.43
CA LEU A 86 -5.34 -12.53 -20.23
C LEU A 86 -6.19 -11.95 -19.09
N GLY A 87 -5.56 -11.40 -18.05
CA GLY A 87 -6.28 -10.87 -16.89
C GLY A 87 -5.53 -9.77 -16.14
N GLY A 88 -6.29 -8.99 -15.37
CA GLY A 88 -5.82 -7.94 -14.47
C GLY A 88 -6.91 -7.61 -13.45
N HIS A 89 -6.56 -7.01 -12.31
CA HIS A 89 -7.55 -6.56 -11.33
C HIS A 89 -8.16 -5.21 -11.76
N ARG A 90 -9.33 -4.89 -11.18
CA ARG A 90 -10.08 -3.66 -11.49
C ARG A 90 -10.30 -2.79 -10.26
N ASP A 91 -10.31 -3.38 -9.08
CA ASP A 91 -10.42 -2.66 -7.81
C ASP A 91 -9.15 -1.87 -7.52
N SER A 92 -9.32 -0.72 -6.89
CA SER A 92 -8.25 0.23 -6.59
C SER A 92 -8.40 0.79 -5.17
N TRP A 93 -7.29 1.25 -4.60
CA TRP A 93 -7.29 1.91 -3.28
C TRP A 93 -8.06 3.25 -3.29
N VAL A 94 -7.83 4.07 -4.32
CA VAL A 94 -8.54 5.33 -4.57
C VAL A 94 -8.91 5.34 -6.06
N PHE A 95 -8.46 6.32 -6.85
CA PHE A 95 -8.76 6.41 -8.29
C PHE A 95 -8.08 5.33 -9.12
N GLY A 96 -6.91 4.85 -8.67
CA GLY A 96 -6.17 3.79 -9.35
C GLY A 96 -5.61 4.18 -10.71
N GLY A 97 -5.25 5.45 -10.91
CA GLY A 97 -4.82 5.97 -12.23
C GLY A 97 -3.67 5.20 -12.88
N ILE A 98 -2.79 4.61 -12.07
CA ILE A 98 -1.81 3.62 -12.55
C ILE A 98 -2.31 2.23 -12.16
N ASP A 99 -2.32 1.95 -10.85
CA ASP A 99 -2.69 0.67 -10.28
C ASP A 99 -4.19 0.61 -9.93
N PRO A 100 -5.04 -0.15 -10.65
CA PRO A 100 -4.75 -0.94 -11.86
C PRO A 100 -5.20 -0.31 -13.17
N GLN A 101 -5.82 0.87 -13.17
CA GLN A 101 -6.61 1.33 -14.33
C GLN A 101 -5.78 1.47 -15.61
N SER A 102 -4.49 1.78 -15.49
CA SER A 102 -3.60 1.81 -16.66
C SER A 102 -3.47 0.44 -17.33
N GLY A 103 -3.38 -0.65 -16.55
CA GLY A 103 -3.36 -2.02 -17.06
C GLY A 103 -4.74 -2.50 -17.51
N ALA A 104 -5.80 -2.12 -16.78
CA ALA A 104 -7.17 -2.44 -17.18
C ALA A 104 -7.51 -1.84 -18.55
N ALA A 105 -7.12 -0.59 -18.81
CA ALA A 105 -7.28 0.05 -20.12
C ALA A 105 -6.60 -0.74 -21.25
N VAL A 106 -5.38 -1.25 -21.01
CA VAL A 106 -4.67 -2.11 -21.97
C VAL A 106 -5.45 -3.40 -22.23
N VAL A 107 -5.92 -4.09 -21.19
CA VAL A 107 -6.75 -5.31 -21.35
C VAL A 107 -8.02 -5.01 -22.15
N HIS A 108 -8.69 -3.90 -21.86
CA HIS A 108 -9.89 -3.48 -22.58
C HIS A 108 -9.62 -3.24 -24.07
N GLU A 109 -8.53 -2.58 -24.42
CA GLU A 109 -8.17 -2.32 -25.81
C GLU A 109 -7.77 -3.59 -26.55
N VAL A 110 -7.05 -4.51 -25.89
CA VAL A 110 -6.76 -5.84 -26.45
C VAL A 110 -8.07 -6.58 -26.74
N VAL A 111 -9.01 -6.63 -25.78
CA VAL A 111 -10.30 -7.28 -26.00
C VAL A 111 -11.10 -6.61 -27.13
N ARG A 112 -11.10 -5.27 -27.22
CA ARG A 112 -11.74 -4.53 -28.31
C ARG A 112 -11.13 -4.86 -29.67
N SER A 113 -9.83 -5.15 -29.74
CA SER A 113 -9.14 -5.49 -30.98
C SER A 113 -9.34 -6.95 -31.41
N PHE A 114 -9.55 -7.88 -30.46
CA PHE A 114 -9.77 -9.30 -30.73
C PHE A 114 -11.24 -9.67 -31.00
N GLY A 115 -12.19 -8.90 -30.46
CA GLY A 115 -13.63 -9.06 -30.68
C GLY A 115 -14.10 -8.48 -32.00
#